data_AF-A0A225TXC3-F1
#
_entry.id   AF-A0A225TXC3-F1
#
_cell.length_a   1.000
_cell.length_b   1.000
_cell.length_c   1.000
_cell.angle_alpha   90.00
_cell.angle_beta   90.00
_cell.angle_gamma   90.00
#
_symmetry.space_group_name_H-M   'P 1'
#
loop_
_entity.id
_entity.type
_entity.pdbx_description
1 polymer ?
#
loop_
_entity_poly.entity_id
_entity_poly.type
_entity_poly.pdbx_seq_one_letter_code
_entity_poly.pdbx_strand_id
1 'polypeptide(L)'
;MSQLINDELKVVVVVQFNKGEALVLNRPVNFTYEQVGNDYIGTDGPFTRALYYSPASAAFRAFAGSELTLMMTNGSVRKIKDHWWSGVPSGHRDVAVGDIESLKKFYVFGSASIRDEDLQALRESYTGCVYPYWDYEKVIKFDDMRRDLHRKLFHEERRVKALIAAVKRKHKALVEAETQESAA
;
A
#
# COMPACT_ATOMS: atom_id res chain seq x y z
N MET A 1 4.71 9.07 11.81
CA MET A 1 5.17 8.42 10.56
C MET A 1 6.25 7.35 10.79
N SER A 2 6.54 6.93 12.02
CA SER A 2 7.65 6.04 12.36
C SER A 2 7.28 4.56 12.62
N GLN A 3 5.99 4.19 12.58
CA GLN A 3 5.55 2.83 12.92
C GLN A 3 5.46 1.86 11.73
N LEU A 4 5.44 2.33 10.48
CA LEU A 4 5.25 1.47 9.30
C LEU A 4 6.54 0.89 8.70
N ILE A 5 7.71 1.28 9.19
CA ILE A 5 9.01 0.88 8.61
C ILE A 5 9.48 -0.47 9.20
N ASN A 6 8.98 -0.86 10.38
CA ASN A 6 9.44 -2.06 11.10
C ASN A 6 8.49 -3.26 11.04
N ASP A 7 7.38 -3.16 10.31
CA ASP A 7 6.52 -4.34 10.13
C ASP A 7 7.22 -5.33 9.19
N GLU A 8 7.31 -6.58 9.64
CA GLU A 8 7.82 -7.69 8.84
C GLU A 8 7.01 -7.79 7.53
N LEU A 9 7.72 -7.88 6.41
CA LEU A 9 7.13 -7.88 5.09
C LEU A 9 6.47 -9.23 4.81
N LYS A 10 5.19 -9.22 4.42
CA LYS A 10 4.38 -10.43 4.22
C LYS A 10 3.52 -10.31 2.98
N VAL A 11 3.34 -11.44 2.29
CA VAL A 11 2.38 -11.57 1.20
C VAL A 11 0.98 -11.70 1.81
N VAL A 12 0.10 -10.76 1.49
CA VAL A 12 -1.30 -10.74 1.95
C VAL A 12 -2.26 -11.26 0.90
N VAL A 13 -1.92 -11.11 -0.38
CA VAL A 13 -2.69 -11.64 -1.51
C VAL A 13 -1.74 -12.00 -2.65
N VAL A 14 -2.07 -13.06 -3.39
CA VAL A 14 -1.43 -13.38 -4.68
C VAL A 14 -2.42 -13.14 -5.81
N VAL A 15 -1.96 -12.42 -6.84
CA VAL A 15 -2.77 -12.04 -7.99
C VAL A 15 -2.18 -12.66 -9.25
N GLN A 16 -2.97 -13.46 -9.96
CA GLN A 16 -2.55 -14.07 -11.22
C GLN A 16 -2.83 -13.14 -12.39
N PHE A 17 -1.83 -12.94 -13.26
CA PHE A 17 -1.96 -12.21 -14.52
C PHE A 17 -1.15 -12.90 -15.62
N ASN A 18 -1.77 -13.12 -16.78
CA ASN A 18 -1.16 -13.89 -17.87
C ASN A 18 -0.64 -15.25 -17.37
N LYS A 19 0.67 -15.50 -17.49
CA LYS A 19 1.36 -16.70 -16.98
C LYS A 19 2.14 -16.45 -15.68
N GLY A 20 2.02 -15.26 -15.10
CA GLY A 20 2.76 -14.83 -13.92
C GLY A 20 1.86 -14.56 -12.72
N GLU A 21 2.51 -14.28 -11.59
CA GLU A 21 1.87 -13.87 -10.35
C GLU A 21 2.45 -12.52 -9.91
N ALA A 22 1.60 -11.70 -9.29
CA ALA A 22 1.98 -10.51 -8.56
C ALA A 22 1.72 -10.74 -7.08
N LEU A 23 2.62 -10.24 -6.25
CA LEU A 23 2.51 -10.32 -4.81
C LEU A 23 1.95 -9.01 -4.27
N VAL A 24 0.84 -9.11 -3.54
CA VAL A 24 0.33 -7.99 -2.75
C VAL A 24 0.90 -8.10 -1.36
N LEU A 25 1.52 -7.01 -0.90
CA LEU A 25 2.25 -6.94 0.36
C LEU A 25 1.45 -6.17 1.42
N ASN A 26 1.71 -6.48 2.69
CA ASN A 26 1.12 -5.76 3.83
C ASN A 26 1.56 -4.30 3.93
N ARG A 27 2.70 -3.93 3.34
CA ARG A 27 3.25 -2.58 3.30
C ARG A 27 4.01 -2.32 1.99
N PRO A 28 4.21 -1.05 1.60
CA PRO A 28 5.09 -0.73 0.47
C PRO A 28 6.52 -1.21 0.72
N VAL A 29 7.21 -1.52 -0.37
CA VAL A 29 8.65 -1.82 -0.36
C VAL A 29 9.44 -0.52 -0.23
N ASN A 30 10.31 -0.44 0.78
CA ASN A 30 11.11 0.73 1.12
C ASN A 30 12.60 0.38 1.07
N PHE A 31 13.17 0.40 -0.13
CA PHE A 31 14.58 0.03 -0.33
C PHE A 31 15.54 0.98 0.38
N THR A 32 16.48 0.39 1.12
CA THR A 32 17.69 1.07 1.59
C THR A 32 18.89 0.60 0.77
N TYR A 33 19.75 1.53 0.36
CA TYR A 33 20.79 1.28 -0.63
C TYR A 33 22.18 1.23 -0.01
N GLU A 34 22.98 0.29 -0.50
CA GLU A 34 24.42 0.24 -0.32
C GLU A 34 25.11 0.47 -1.67
N GLN A 35 26.28 1.13 -1.65
CA GLN A 35 27.10 1.29 -2.84
C GLN A 35 28.08 0.12 -2.96
N VAL A 36 28.03 -0.59 -4.08
CA VAL A 36 28.95 -1.70 -4.40
C VAL A 36 29.70 -1.34 -5.68
N GLY A 37 30.97 -0.95 -5.53
CA GLY A 37 31.71 -0.35 -6.64
C GLY A 37 31.04 0.96 -7.11
N ASN A 38 30.58 1.00 -8.36
CA ASN A 38 29.84 2.14 -8.92
C ASN A 38 28.32 1.96 -8.87
N ASP A 39 27.85 0.77 -8.49
CA ASP A 39 26.44 0.40 -8.50
C ASP A 39 25.80 0.68 -7.14
N TYR A 40 24.47 0.75 -7.13
CA TYR A 40 23.71 0.75 -5.88
C TYR A 40 22.79 -0.46 -5.80
N ILE A 41 22.86 -1.16 -4.67
CA ILE A 41 22.02 -2.32 -4.39
C ILE A 41 21.09 -1.94 -3.25
N GLY A 42 19.82 -1.79 -3.59
CA GLY A 42 18.74 -1.54 -2.64
C GLY A 42 18.18 -2.85 -2.11
N THR A 43 17.95 -2.96 -0.80
CA THR A 43 17.32 -4.12 -0.18
C THR A 43 16.19 -3.70 0.75
N ASP A 44 15.15 -4.55 0.81
CA ASP A 44 14.07 -4.49 1.79
C ASP A 44 13.49 -5.91 1.98
N GLY A 45 13.86 -6.54 3.10
CA GLY A 45 13.59 -7.96 3.31
C GLY A 45 14.23 -8.82 2.21
N PRO A 46 13.50 -9.77 1.60
CA PRO A 46 14.01 -10.61 0.53
C PRO A 46 14.07 -9.91 -0.83
N PHE A 47 13.53 -8.70 -0.95
CA PHE A 47 13.51 -7.96 -2.20
C PHE A 47 14.78 -7.12 -2.39
N THR A 48 15.23 -7.09 -3.63
CA THR A 48 16.39 -6.35 -4.09
C THR A 48 15.99 -5.43 -5.25
N ARG A 49 16.65 -4.27 -5.34
CA ARG A 49 16.58 -3.38 -6.50
C ARG A 49 17.99 -2.90 -6.83
N ALA A 50 18.52 -3.34 -7.96
CA ALA A 50 19.84 -2.92 -8.42
C ALA A 50 19.77 -1.75 -9.38
N LEU A 51 20.70 -0.82 -9.20
CA LEU A 51 20.93 0.34 -10.03
C LEU A 51 22.38 0.28 -10.54
N TYR A 52 22.53 -0.22 -11.76
CA TYR A 52 23.84 -0.45 -12.38
C TYR A 52 24.34 0.80 -13.09
N TYR A 53 25.57 1.19 -12.79
CA TYR A 53 26.21 2.30 -13.46
C TYR A 53 26.57 1.90 -14.89
N SER A 54 26.02 2.65 -15.84
CA SER A 54 26.46 2.63 -17.24
C SER A 54 26.34 4.04 -17.81
N PRO A 55 27.42 4.62 -18.36
CA PRO A 55 27.42 5.99 -18.84
C PRO A 55 26.28 6.27 -19.83
N ALA A 56 25.32 7.08 -19.41
CA ALA A 56 24.31 7.66 -20.29
C ALA A 56 24.90 8.63 -21.31
N SER A 57 24.19 8.77 -22.43
CA SER A 57 24.47 9.77 -23.45
C SER A 57 23.50 10.95 -23.35
N ALA A 58 23.74 12.02 -24.11
CA ALA A 58 22.82 13.15 -24.17
C ALA A 58 21.40 12.75 -24.62
N ALA A 59 21.30 11.77 -25.54
CA ALA A 59 20.05 11.29 -26.11
C ALA A 59 19.38 10.18 -25.27
N PHE A 60 20.14 9.47 -24.43
CA PHE A 60 19.64 8.34 -23.66
C PHE A 60 20.10 8.41 -22.21
N ARG A 61 19.18 8.82 -21.34
CA ARG A 61 19.39 9.02 -19.89
C ARG A 61 18.50 8.08 -19.10
N ALA A 62 19.04 7.49 -18.03
CA ALA A 62 18.29 6.62 -17.15
C ALA A 62 17.09 7.35 -16.56
N PHE A 63 15.98 6.62 -16.42
CA PHE A 63 14.71 7.14 -15.88
C PHE A 63 14.25 8.43 -16.57
N ALA A 64 14.45 8.52 -17.89
CA ALA A 64 14.14 9.70 -18.71
C ALA A 64 14.81 11.00 -18.21
N GLY A 65 15.97 10.89 -17.57
CA GLY A 65 16.71 12.04 -17.02
C GLY A 65 16.17 12.54 -15.67
N SER A 66 15.35 11.75 -14.99
CA SER A 66 14.86 12.08 -13.64
C SER A 66 15.97 11.90 -12.59
N GLU A 67 16.00 12.79 -11.60
CA GLU A 67 16.84 12.61 -10.41
C GLU A 67 16.17 11.64 -9.45
N LEU A 68 16.90 10.62 -9.00
CA LEU A 68 16.45 9.70 -7.97
C LEU A 68 17.10 10.04 -6.63
N THR A 69 16.31 9.96 -5.58
CA THR A 69 16.78 10.10 -4.19
C THR A 69 16.82 8.72 -3.55
N LEU A 70 18.01 8.30 -3.12
CA LEU A 70 18.27 7.02 -2.49
C LEU A 70 18.45 7.22 -0.98
N MET A 71 17.72 6.42 -0.20
CA MET A 71 17.96 6.28 1.24
C MET A 71 19.08 5.26 1.42
N MET A 72 20.21 5.66 2.01
CA MET A 72 21.37 4.78 2.19
C MET A 72 21.23 3.98 3.50
N THR A 73 21.87 2.80 3.56
CA THR A 73 21.88 1.95 4.76
C THR A 73 22.50 2.64 5.99
N ASN A 74 23.44 3.56 5.78
CA ASN A 74 24.02 4.40 6.83
C ASN A 74 23.13 5.58 7.27
N GLY A 75 21.89 5.65 6.78
CA GLY A 75 20.93 6.72 7.09
C GLY A 75 21.12 8.02 6.30
N SER A 76 22.19 8.13 5.48
CA SER A 76 22.37 9.27 4.60
C SER A 76 21.42 9.22 3.39
N VAL A 77 21.29 10.36 2.72
CA VAL A 77 20.49 10.48 1.50
C VAL A 77 21.41 10.81 0.33
N ARG A 78 21.27 10.08 -0.78
CA ARG A 78 22.07 10.28 -1.98
C ARG A 78 21.18 10.61 -3.18
N LYS A 79 21.58 11.60 -3.95
CA LYS A 79 20.93 11.95 -5.22
C LYS A 79 21.76 11.43 -6.38
N ILE A 80 21.11 10.74 -7.30
CA ILE A 80 21.74 10.17 -8.50
C ILE A 80 20.91 10.54 -9.73
N LYS A 81 21.55 10.59 -10.89
CA LYS A 81 20.90 11.01 -12.13
C LYS A 81 21.62 10.43 -13.33
N ASP A 82 20.86 10.23 -14.40
CA ASP A 82 21.29 9.92 -15.77
C ASP A 82 22.01 8.57 -15.98
N HIS A 83 22.95 8.15 -15.13
CA HIS A 83 23.88 7.06 -15.44
C HIS A 83 23.58 5.71 -14.77
N TRP A 84 22.54 5.61 -13.94
CA TRP A 84 22.24 4.39 -13.19
C TRP A 84 20.94 3.77 -13.69
N TRP A 85 21.03 2.55 -14.20
CA TRP A 85 19.93 1.84 -14.84
C TRP A 85 19.35 0.77 -13.93
N SER A 86 18.03 0.62 -13.93
CA SER A 86 17.39 -0.50 -13.24
C SER A 86 17.83 -1.81 -13.88
N GLY A 87 18.19 -2.79 -13.05
CA GLY A 87 18.50 -4.14 -13.50
C GLY A 87 18.17 -5.19 -12.45
N VAL A 88 18.27 -6.45 -12.87
CA VAL A 88 18.04 -7.62 -12.03
C VAL A 88 19.40 -8.23 -11.68
N PRO A 89 19.75 -8.36 -10.39
CA PRO A 89 20.98 -9.02 -9.99
C PRO A 89 21.06 -10.48 -10.45
N SER A 90 22.28 -10.98 -10.61
CA SER A 90 22.48 -12.40 -10.92
C SER A 90 21.87 -13.29 -9.82
N GLY A 91 21.29 -14.42 -10.23
CA GLY A 91 20.55 -15.32 -9.33
C GLY A 91 19.22 -14.76 -8.80
N HIS A 92 18.80 -13.58 -9.25
CA HIS A 92 17.47 -13.03 -8.95
C HIS A 92 16.60 -13.06 -10.20
N ARG A 93 15.29 -13.00 -9.98
CA ARG A 93 14.28 -12.77 -11.01
C ARG A 93 13.45 -11.54 -10.67
N ASP A 94 12.88 -10.93 -11.70
CA ASP A 94 11.93 -9.83 -11.54
C ASP A 94 10.55 -10.37 -11.14
N VAL A 95 9.90 -9.70 -10.19
CA VAL A 95 8.56 -10.01 -9.70
C VAL A 95 7.73 -8.74 -9.59
N ALA A 96 6.43 -8.89 -9.88
CA ALA A 96 5.46 -7.83 -9.72
C ALA A 96 5.03 -7.73 -8.25
N VAL A 97 5.13 -6.54 -7.67
CA VAL A 97 4.79 -6.28 -6.27
C VAL A 97 3.96 -5.02 -6.11
N GLY A 98 3.08 -4.99 -5.12
CA GLY A 98 2.32 -3.80 -4.75
C GLY A 98 1.76 -3.94 -3.35
N ASP A 99 1.47 -2.83 -2.68
CA ASP A 99 0.71 -2.84 -1.43
C ASP A 99 -0.74 -2.43 -1.67
N ILE A 100 -1.64 -2.83 -0.77
CA ILE A 100 -3.08 -2.60 -0.91
C ILE A 100 -3.40 -1.11 -1.10
N GLU A 101 -2.74 -0.22 -0.35
CA GLU A 101 -3.07 1.21 -0.36
C GLU A 101 -2.56 1.91 -1.62
N SER A 102 -1.42 1.48 -2.18
CA SER A 102 -0.98 1.94 -3.51
C SER A 102 -1.89 1.42 -4.61
N LEU A 103 -2.27 0.14 -4.57
CA LEU A 103 -3.12 -0.50 -5.59
C LEU A 103 -4.54 0.07 -5.65
N LYS A 104 -5.06 0.56 -4.53
CA LYS A 104 -6.35 1.29 -4.48
C LYS A 104 -6.31 2.62 -5.21
N LYS A 105 -5.18 3.34 -5.16
CA LYS A 105 -5.01 4.63 -5.85
C LYS A 105 -4.81 4.41 -7.35
N PHE A 106 -3.89 3.51 -7.69
CA PHE A 106 -3.60 3.12 -9.06
C PHE A 106 -3.39 1.61 -9.09
N TYR A 107 -4.22 0.91 -9.86
CA TYR A 107 -4.14 -0.55 -9.96
C TYR A 107 -3.01 -0.98 -10.91
N VAL A 108 -1.79 -0.65 -10.50
CA VAL A 108 -0.54 -0.88 -11.22
C VAL A 108 0.47 -1.47 -10.24
N PHE A 109 1.00 -2.64 -10.58
CA PHE A 109 2.06 -3.27 -9.81
C PHE A 109 3.40 -2.68 -10.20
N GLY A 110 4.24 -2.42 -9.20
CA GLY A 110 5.65 -2.13 -9.40
C GLY A 110 6.45 -3.40 -9.61
N SER A 111 7.77 -3.25 -9.77
CA SER A 111 8.69 -4.38 -9.87
C SER A 111 9.77 -4.34 -8.78
N ALA A 112 10.21 -5.54 -8.41
CA ALA A 112 11.33 -5.80 -7.51
C ALA A 112 12.01 -7.10 -7.95
N SER A 113 13.29 -7.26 -7.60
CA SER A 113 14.02 -8.50 -7.82
C SER A 113 14.03 -9.35 -6.55
N ILE A 114 14.04 -10.67 -6.68
CA ILE A 114 14.08 -11.62 -5.56
C ILE A 114 14.77 -12.91 -5.99
N ARG A 115 15.39 -13.65 -5.07
CA ARG A 115 15.91 -15.01 -5.33
C ARG A 115 14.76 -16.02 -5.36
N ASP A 116 14.91 -17.09 -6.12
CA ASP A 116 13.86 -18.10 -6.26
C ASP A 116 13.49 -18.78 -4.93
N GLU A 117 14.48 -19.08 -4.09
CA GLU A 117 14.31 -19.66 -2.76
C GLU A 117 13.46 -18.76 -1.84
N ASP A 118 13.75 -17.45 -1.84
CA ASP A 118 13.02 -16.48 -1.01
C ASP A 118 11.60 -16.26 -1.53
N LEU A 119 11.42 -16.25 -2.85
CA LEU A 119 10.10 -16.17 -3.48
C LEU A 119 9.23 -17.37 -3.13
N GLN A 120 9.81 -18.58 -3.19
CA GLN A 120 9.12 -19.80 -2.82
C GLN A 120 8.70 -19.77 -1.35
N ALA A 121 9.59 -19.38 -0.43
CA ALA A 121 9.28 -19.24 0.99
C ALA A 121 8.13 -18.24 1.24
N LEU A 122 8.17 -17.07 0.58
CA LEU A 122 7.08 -16.10 0.64
C LEU A 122 5.76 -16.69 0.10
N ARG A 123 5.83 -17.43 -1.01
CA ARG A 123 4.65 -17.99 -1.67
C ARG A 123 4.01 -19.11 -0.85
N GLU A 124 4.81 -19.94 -0.19
CA GLU A 124 4.38 -21.01 0.72
C GLU A 124 3.80 -20.47 2.03
N SER A 125 4.27 -19.31 2.49
CA SER A 125 3.69 -18.63 3.67
C SER A 125 2.25 -18.14 3.44
N TYR A 126 1.85 -17.95 2.17
CA TYR A 126 0.52 -17.48 1.81
C TYR A 126 -0.47 -18.63 1.64
N THR A 127 -1.44 -18.72 2.55
CA THR A 127 -2.47 -19.77 2.56
C THR A 127 -3.82 -19.31 1.96
N GLY A 128 -3.90 -18.08 1.43
CA GLY A 128 -5.12 -17.55 0.85
C GLY A 128 -5.36 -18.03 -0.58
N CYS A 129 -6.47 -17.60 -1.18
CA CYS A 129 -6.76 -17.89 -2.59
C CYS A 129 -5.95 -16.99 -3.53
N VAL A 130 -5.69 -17.49 -4.73
CA VAL A 130 -5.11 -16.69 -5.81
C VAL A 130 -6.22 -16.01 -6.57
N TYR A 131 -6.15 -14.69 -6.70
CA TYR A 131 -7.17 -13.92 -7.41
C TYR A 131 -6.77 -13.67 -8.86
N PRO A 132 -7.68 -13.80 -9.84
CA PRO A 132 -7.47 -13.25 -11.17
C PRO A 132 -7.26 -11.72 -11.12
N TYR A 133 -6.39 -11.20 -11.99
CA TYR A 133 -6.00 -9.78 -12.02
C TYR A 133 -7.18 -8.80 -11.88
N TRP A 134 -8.19 -8.91 -12.74
CA TRP A 134 -9.33 -7.99 -12.76
C TRP A 134 -10.32 -8.21 -11.61
N ASP A 135 -10.32 -9.40 -11.01
CA ASP A 135 -11.22 -9.69 -9.90
C ASP A 135 -10.67 -9.12 -8.60
N TYR A 136 -9.35 -9.15 -8.41
CA TYR A 136 -8.75 -8.52 -7.25
C TYR A 136 -8.96 -7.01 -7.22
N GLU A 137 -8.92 -6.33 -8.36
CA GLU A 137 -9.24 -4.89 -8.46
C GLU A 137 -10.64 -4.59 -7.93
N LYS A 138 -11.63 -5.43 -8.29
CA LYS A 138 -13.01 -5.28 -7.80
C LYS A 138 -13.09 -5.52 -6.30
N VAL A 139 -12.38 -6.52 -5.79
CA VAL A 139 -12.35 -6.83 -4.35
C VAL A 139 -11.85 -5.64 -3.55
N ILE A 140 -10.67 -5.10 -3.88
CA ILE A 140 -10.09 -3.99 -3.10
C ILE A 140 -10.91 -2.70 -3.19
N LYS A 141 -11.55 -2.43 -4.33
CA LYS A 141 -12.44 -1.28 -4.51
C LYS A 141 -13.77 -1.46 -3.79
N PHE A 142 -14.33 -2.68 -3.82
CA PHE A 142 -15.56 -3.00 -3.10
C PHE A 142 -15.38 -2.90 -1.59
N ASP A 143 -14.23 -3.34 -1.06
CA ASP A 143 -13.93 -3.24 0.37
C ASP A 143 -13.92 -1.79 0.87
N ASP A 144 -13.39 -0.85 0.07
CA ASP A 144 -13.44 0.57 0.40
C ASP A 144 -14.87 1.13 0.36
N MET A 145 -15.66 0.76 -0.65
CA MET A 145 -17.06 1.15 -0.74
C MET A 145 -17.87 0.63 0.46
N ARG A 146 -17.68 -0.65 0.82
CA ARG A 146 -18.34 -1.27 1.97
C ARG A 146 -17.96 -0.55 3.26
N ARG A 147 -16.68 -0.22 3.46
CA ARG A 147 -16.19 0.52 4.63
C ARG A 147 -16.78 1.92 4.72
N ASP A 148 -16.92 2.63 3.60
CA ASP A 148 -17.55 3.94 3.54
C ASP A 148 -19.05 3.88 3.89
N LEU A 149 -19.78 2.88 3.36
CA LEU A 149 -21.18 2.65 3.68
C LEU A 149 -21.39 2.39 5.18
N HIS A 150 -20.56 1.53 5.80
CA HIS A 150 -20.63 1.30 7.25
C HIS A 150 -20.36 2.56 8.06
N ARG A 151 -19.41 3.40 7.63
CA ARG A 151 -19.13 4.69 8.28
C ARG A 151 -20.33 5.63 8.22
N LYS A 152 -20.96 5.76 7.04
CA LYS A 152 -22.17 6.57 6.85
C LYS A 152 -23.34 6.06 7.71
N LEU A 153 -23.58 4.76 7.71
CA LEU A 153 -24.62 4.13 8.51
C LEU A 153 -24.41 4.43 10.01
N PHE A 154 -23.18 4.28 10.51
CA PHE A 154 -22.86 4.59 11.90
C PHE A 154 -23.14 6.06 12.26
N HIS A 155 -22.82 7.00 11.36
CA HIS A 155 -23.14 8.42 11.57
C HIS A 155 -24.65 8.68 11.62
N GLU A 156 -25.41 8.09 10.70
CA GLU A 156 -26.87 8.24 10.66
C GLU A 156 -27.54 7.60 11.89
N GLU A 157 -27.10 6.43 12.34
CA GLU A 157 -27.59 5.80 13.58
C GLU A 157 -27.38 6.70 14.80
N ARG A 158 -26.20 7.35 14.92
CA ARG A 158 -25.93 8.31 16.00
C ARG A 158 -26.83 9.54 15.90
N ARG A 159 -27.05 10.05 14.70
CA ARG A 159 -27.93 11.21 14.45
C ARG A 159 -29.38 10.90 14.81
N VAL A 160 -29.89 9.73 14.40
CA VAL A 160 -31.24 9.27 14.74
C VAL A 160 -31.40 9.13 16.25
N LYS A 161 -30.45 8.51 16.95
CA LYS A 161 -30.47 8.42 18.43
C LYS A 161 -30.52 9.79 19.10
N ALA A 162 -29.73 10.75 18.62
CA ALA A 162 -29.74 12.12 19.14
C ALA A 162 -31.08 12.82 18.89
N LEU A 163 -31.67 12.65 17.70
CA LEU A 163 -32.98 13.19 17.37
C LEU A 163 -34.09 12.60 18.24
N ILE A 164 -34.11 11.28 18.44
CA ILE A 164 -35.05 10.61 19.33
C ILE A 164 -34.93 11.17 20.75
N ALA A 165 -33.70 11.35 21.26
CA ALA A 165 -33.47 11.92 22.58
C ALA A 165 -33.99 13.38 22.68
N ALA A 166 -33.77 14.20 21.64
CA ALA A 166 -34.27 15.56 21.59
C ALA A 166 -35.80 15.63 21.55
N VAL A 167 -36.45 14.79 20.74
CA VAL A 167 -37.91 14.68 20.67
C VAL A 167 -38.49 14.24 22.02
N LYS A 168 -37.91 13.21 22.66
CA LYS A 168 -38.33 12.76 23.99
C LYS A 168 -38.23 13.88 25.04
N ARG A 169 -37.14 14.67 25.02
CA ARG A 169 -36.98 15.83 25.92
C ARG A 169 -38.04 16.91 25.66
N LYS A 170 -38.27 17.27 24.40
CA LYS A 170 -39.30 18.27 24.04
C LYS A 170 -40.71 17.81 24.40
N HIS A 171 -41.04 16.55 24.13
CA HIS A 171 -42.34 15.99 24.48
C HIS A 171 -42.55 15.99 25.99
N LYS A 172 -41.55 15.58 26.78
CA LYS A 172 -41.61 15.65 28.24
C LYS A 172 -41.86 17.09 28.74
N ALA A 173 -41.13 18.07 28.20
CA ALA A 173 -41.33 19.47 28.58
C ALA A 173 -42.72 19.99 28.22
N LEU A 174 -43.29 19.56 27.09
CA LEU A 174 -44.64 19.94 26.67
C LEU A 174 -45.71 19.36 27.60
N VAL A 175 -45.61 18.07 27.95
CA VAL A 175 -46.51 17.41 28.91
C VAL A 175 -46.42 18.08 30.29
N GLU A 176 -45.21 18.41 30.75
CA GLU A 176 -45.01 19.12 32.02
C GLU A 176 -45.66 20.52 32.00
N ALA A 177 -45.59 21.25 30.89
CA ALA A 177 -46.23 22.56 30.74
C ALA A 177 -47.77 22.47 30.73
N GLU A 178 -48.37 21.53 29.97
CA GLU A 178 -49.82 21.31 29.95
C GLU A 178 -50.39 20.90 31.33
N THR A 179 -49.61 20.15 32.11
CA THR A 179 -49.99 19.75 33.48
C THR A 179 -49.95 20.95 34.44
N GLN A 180 -49.05 21.90 34.22
CA GLN A 180 -48.98 23.14 35.03
C GLN A 180 -50.10 24.12 34.68
N GLU A 181 -50.48 24.26 33.41
CA GLU A 181 -51.62 25.09 32.98
C GLU A 181 -52.98 24.55 33.47
N SER A 182 -53.15 23.22 33.54
CA SER A 182 -54.40 22.62 34.03
C SER A 182 -54.54 22.60 35.55
N ALA A 183 -53.45 22.87 36.30
CA ALA A 183 -53.44 22.95 37.76
C ALA A 183 -53.52 24.39 38.30
N ALA A 184 -53.46 25.40 37.42
CA ALA A 184 -53.59 26.82 37.74
C ALA A 184 -55.02 27.32 37.50
#